data_AF-A0A9E1ICF7-F1
#
_entry.id   AF-A0A9E1ICF7-F1
#
_cell.length_a   1.000
_cell.length_b   1.000
_cell.length_c   1.000
_cell.angle_alpha   90.00
_cell.angle_beta   90.00
_cell.angle_gamma   90.00
#
_symmetry.space_group_name_H-M   'P 1'
#
loop_
_entity.id
_entity.type
_entity.pdbx_description
1 polymer ?
#
loop_
_entity_poly.entity_id
_entity_poly.type
_entity_poly.pdbx_seq_one_letter_code
_entity_poly.pdbx_strand_id
1 'polypeptide(L)'
;MAFTVTFPTAGQPPVSARVAEWLTERGEPFEQEGPQILSLRALPVRLLVGDESGPLRAHLEVTPNARLTRVIELLFALSFLAGADVKLVGTGAVTRAELWMRLADEQDRQRVANAIERAGEHGNQDNVINRLWRVIASLRPDRDDRWDLQRKRIVEFREIGEPGGITVEEAAWHTDEPESGEVVALPVEGEYLHTLAWRWLSEAYPGLAEVNRR
;
A
#
# COMPACT_ATOMS: atom_id res chain seq x y z
N MET A 1 2.17 -3.30 -4.15
CA MET A 1 0.88 -2.78 -4.66
C MET A 1 1.08 -1.35 -5.16
N ALA A 2 0.42 -0.96 -6.25
CA ALA A 2 0.45 0.42 -6.75
C ALA A 2 -0.79 1.18 -6.26
N PHE A 3 -0.59 2.39 -5.74
CA PHE A 3 -1.67 3.28 -5.34
C PHE A 3 -1.91 4.32 -6.44
N THR A 4 -3.17 4.69 -6.64
CA THR A 4 -3.53 5.80 -7.51
C THR A 4 -4.15 6.91 -6.67
N VAL A 5 -3.48 8.05 -6.67
CA VAL A 5 -3.97 9.29 -6.06
C VAL A 5 -4.49 10.19 -7.18
N THR A 6 -5.64 10.80 -6.97
CA THR A 6 -6.29 11.68 -7.93
C THR A 6 -6.57 13.03 -7.30
N PHE A 7 -6.54 14.07 -8.14
CA PHE A 7 -6.80 15.44 -7.75
C PHE A 7 -7.98 15.94 -8.60
N PRO A 8 -9.24 15.68 -8.18
CA PRO A 8 -10.42 16.05 -8.95
C PRO A 8 -10.66 17.57 -8.86
N THR A 9 -10.14 18.30 -9.84
CA THR A 9 -10.29 19.75 -9.95
C THR A 9 -11.69 20.11 -10.45
N ALA A 10 -12.31 21.13 -9.86
CA ALA A 10 -13.57 21.67 -10.38
C ALA A 10 -13.35 22.61 -11.58
N GLY A 11 -12.13 23.12 -11.75
CA GLY A 11 -11.69 23.94 -12.89
C GLY A 11 -10.77 23.18 -13.85
N GLN A 12 -10.20 23.90 -14.81
CA GLN A 12 -9.28 23.33 -15.79
C GLN A 12 -8.06 22.71 -15.08
N PRO A 13 -7.79 21.41 -15.28
CA PRO A 13 -6.66 20.73 -14.66
C PRO A 13 -5.35 21.37 -15.15
N PRO A 14 -4.27 21.34 -14.33
CA PRO A 14 -2.98 21.85 -14.77
C PRO A 14 -2.46 21.00 -15.94
N VAL A 15 -2.07 21.65 -17.04
CA VAL A 15 -1.46 20.98 -18.20
C VAL A 15 -0.04 20.50 -17.87
N SER A 16 0.44 19.51 -18.64
CA SER A 16 1.75 18.86 -18.44
C SER A 16 2.91 19.85 -18.29
N ALA A 17 2.96 20.88 -19.15
CA ALA A 17 3.99 21.92 -19.09
C ALA A 17 4.01 22.69 -17.75
N ARG A 18 2.83 23.02 -17.21
CA ARG A 18 2.70 23.72 -15.92
C ARG A 18 3.14 22.84 -14.75
N VAL A 19 2.85 21.54 -14.79
CA VAL A 19 3.33 20.60 -13.77
C VAL A 19 4.85 20.44 -13.84
N ALA A 20 5.41 20.34 -15.05
CA ALA A 20 6.86 20.25 -15.27
C ALA A 20 7.61 21.51 -14.81
N GLU A 21 7.09 22.69 -15.10
CA GLU A 21 7.62 23.97 -14.61
C GLU A 21 7.61 24.01 -13.08
N TRP A 22 6.46 23.69 -12.46
CA TRP A 22 6.32 23.66 -11.01
C TRP A 22 7.28 22.67 -10.34
N LEU A 23 7.49 21.48 -10.93
CA LEU A 23 8.48 20.51 -10.42
C LEU A 23 9.91 21.08 -10.50
N THR A 24 10.23 21.77 -11.60
CA THR A 24 11.54 22.40 -11.81
C THR A 24 11.80 23.49 -10.78
N GLU A 25 10.83 24.38 -10.53
CA GLU A 25 10.93 25.44 -9.52
C GLU A 25 11.15 24.89 -8.10
N ARG A 26 10.60 23.71 -7.82
CA ARG A 26 10.78 23.01 -6.54
C ARG A 26 12.05 22.16 -6.47
N GLY A 27 12.82 22.10 -7.55
CA GLY A 27 14.01 21.26 -7.63
C GLY A 27 13.70 19.76 -7.58
N GLU A 28 12.50 19.35 -7.99
CA GLU A 28 12.12 17.93 -8.05
C GLU A 28 12.56 17.34 -9.39
N PRO A 29 13.54 16.41 -9.41
CA PRO A 29 14.03 15.84 -10.65
C PRO A 29 13.00 14.88 -11.26
N PHE A 30 12.68 15.07 -12.54
CA PHE A 30 11.75 14.22 -13.27
C PHE A 30 12.25 13.89 -14.68
N GLU A 31 11.61 12.91 -15.30
CA GLU A 31 11.78 12.51 -16.68
C GLU A 31 10.44 12.51 -17.39
N GLN A 32 10.41 13.02 -18.62
CA GLN A 32 9.21 13.02 -19.44
C GLN A 32 9.19 11.76 -20.31
N GLU A 33 8.41 10.76 -19.90
CA GLU A 33 8.27 9.47 -20.61
C GLU A 33 7.27 9.55 -21.77
N GLY A 34 6.52 10.65 -21.87
CA GLY A 34 5.54 10.92 -22.92
C GLY A 34 4.93 12.31 -22.77
N PRO A 35 3.99 12.72 -23.64
CA PRO A 35 3.41 14.06 -23.60
C PRO A 35 2.69 14.37 -22.27
N GLN A 36 2.18 13.34 -21.60
CA GLN A 36 1.32 13.43 -20.42
C GLN A 36 1.88 12.70 -19.19
N ILE A 37 3.10 12.16 -19.28
CA ILE A 37 3.68 11.31 -18.24
C ILE A 37 4.98 11.93 -17.74
N LEU A 38 5.00 12.28 -16.46
CA LEU A 38 6.18 12.76 -15.75
C LEU A 38 6.56 11.76 -14.65
N SER A 39 7.68 11.09 -14.81
CA SER A 39 8.20 10.15 -13.81
C SER A 39 9.22 10.85 -12.92
N LEU A 40 9.01 10.81 -11.61
CA LEU A 40 9.96 11.41 -10.67
C LEU A 40 11.16 10.51 -10.49
N ARG A 41 12.37 11.08 -10.56
CA ARG A 41 13.61 10.31 -10.43
C ARG A 41 13.97 10.01 -8.98
N ALA A 42 13.57 10.88 -8.07
CA ALA A 42 13.89 10.77 -6.64
C ALA A 42 12.83 10.01 -5.83
N LEU A 43 11.66 9.75 -6.42
CA LEU A 43 10.50 9.18 -5.74
C LEU A 43 9.80 8.18 -6.67
N PRO A 44 9.22 7.09 -6.14
CA PRO A 44 8.51 6.10 -6.95
C PRO A 44 7.10 6.59 -7.34
N VAL A 45 7.04 7.78 -7.95
CA VAL A 45 5.80 8.47 -8.32
C VAL A 45 5.85 8.82 -9.79
N ARG A 46 4.81 8.42 -10.51
CA ARG A 46 4.54 8.79 -11.89
C ARG A 46 3.29 9.64 -11.95
N LEU A 47 3.42 10.85 -12.46
CA LEU A 47 2.31 11.77 -12.66
C LEU A 47 1.73 11.58 -14.07
N LEU A 48 0.43 11.37 -14.12
CA LEU A 48 -0.35 11.32 -15.34
C LEU A 48 -1.17 12.58 -15.40
N VAL A 49 -0.75 13.47 -16.28
CA VAL A 49 -1.39 14.75 -16.50
C VAL A 49 -2.34 14.55 -17.68
N GLY A 50 -3.64 14.45 -17.39
CA GLY A 50 -4.65 14.25 -18.42
C GLY A 50 -4.62 15.35 -19.51
N ASP A 51 -5.35 15.11 -20.59
CA ASP A 51 -5.76 16.21 -21.47
C ASP A 51 -6.61 17.24 -20.69
N GLU A 52 -6.99 18.36 -21.31
CA GLU A 52 -7.66 19.50 -20.65
C GLU A 52 -8.98 19.16 -19.91
N SER A 53 -9.42 17.90 -19.97
CA SER A 53 -10.64 17.35 -19.39
C SER A 53 -10.42 16.30 -18.29
N GLY A 54 -9.20 15.79 -18.06
CA GLY A 54 -8.92 14.72 -17.11
C GLY A 54 -8.28 15.19 -15.80
N PRO A 55 -8.63 14.62 -14.62
CA PRO A 55 -7.97 14.99 -13.36
C PRO A 55 -6.51 14.57 -13.39
N LEU A 56 -5.64 15.36 -12.76
CA LEU A 56 -4.26 14.95 -12.48
C LEU A 56 -4.30 13.65 -11.64
N ARG A 57 -3.44 12.70 -12.01
CA ARG A 57 -3.27 11.44 -11.26
C ARG A 57 -1.81 11.24 -10.91
N ALA A 58 -1.57 10.63 -9.76
CA ALA A 58 -0.26 10.16 -9.36
C ALA A 58 -0.35 8.65 -9.10
N HIS A 59 0.40 7.88 -9.87
CA HIS A 59 0.64 6.47 -9.59
C HIS A 59 1.87 6.35 -8.71
N LEU A 60 1.70 5.69 -7.57
CA LEU A 60 2.72 5.47 -6.58
C LEU A 60 3.00 3.98 -6.49
N GLU A 61 4.26 3.60 -6.65
CA GLU A 61 4.72 2.27 -6.30
C GLU A 61 5.33 2.31 -4.89
N VAL A 62 4.71 1.60 -3.95
CA VAL A 62 5.28 1.50 -2.60
C VAL A 62 6.38 0.46 -2.61
N THR A 63 7.59 0.86 -2.24
CA THR A 63 8.73 -0.04 -2.07
C THR A 63 9.15 -0.08 -0.59
N PRO A 64 9.91 -1.10 -0.15
CA PRO A 64 10.33 -1.24 1.25
C PRO A 64 11.14 -0.04 1.79
N ASN A 65 11.74 0.76 0.89
CA ASN A 65 12.60 1.90 1.22
C ASN A 65 12.04 3.24 0.72
N ALA A 66 10.81 3.27 0.23
CA ALA A 66 10.17 4.50 -0.24
C ALA A 66 10.19 5.56 0.88
N ARG A 67 10.59 6.78 0.53
CA ARG A 67 10.61 7.94 1.44
C ARG A 67 9.19 8.49 1.60
N LEU A 68 8.35 7.78 2.35
CA LEU A 68 6.91 8.04 2.43
C LEU A 68 6.58 9.49 2.81
N THR A 69 7.29 10.08 3.77
CA THR A 69 7.09 11.50 4.14
C THR A 69 7.25 12.44 2.95
N ARG A 70 8.30 12.28 2.14
CA ARG A 70 8.53 13.12 0.96
C ARG A 70 7.49 12.86 -0.14
N VAL A 71 7.04 11.61 -0.30
CA VAL A 71 5.92 11.29 -1.20
C VAL A 71 4.65 12.02 -0.76
N ILE A 72 4.29 11.96 0.53
CA ILE A 72 3.08 12.63 1.05
C ILE A 72 3.19 14.15 0.90
N GLU A 73 4.33 14.74 1.25
CA GLU A 73 4.56 16.18 1.10
C GLU A 73 4.40 16.62 -0.35
N LEU A 74 4.99 15.89 -1.30
CA LEU A 74 4.83 16.14 -2.72
C LEU A 74 3.36 16.05 -3.16
N LEU A 75 2.65 14.97 -2.81
CA LEU A 75 1.26 14.78 -3.25
C LEU A 75 0.35 15.88 -2.73
N PHE A 76 0.52 16.30 -1.47
CA PHE A 76 -0.24 17.42 -0.93
C PHE A 76 0.23 18.78 -1.47
N ALA A 77 1.50 18.93 -1.86
CA ALA A 77 1.95 20.13 -2.58
C ALA A 77 1.32 20.21 -3.99
N LEU A 78 1.22 19.08 -4.69
CA LEU A 78 0.53 18.97 -5.98
C LEU A 78 -0.97 19.26 -5.86
N SER A 79 -1.60 18.94 -4.73
CA SER A 79 -3.01 19.25 -4.49
C SER A 79 -3.28 20.76 -4.49
N PHE A 80 -2.35 21.57 -3.99
CA PHE A 80 -2.42 23.04 -4.10
C PHE A 80 -2.24 23.53 -5.54
N LEU A 81 -1.32 22.92 -6.30
CA LEU A 81 -1.14 23.25 -7.72
C LEU A 81 -2.41 22.93 -8.53
N ALA A 82 -3.02 21.78 -8.25
CA ALA A 82 -4.26 21.35 -8.89
C ALA A 82 -5.48 22.16 -8.40
N GLY A 83 -5.43 22.74 -7.19
CA GLY A 83 -6.60 23.38 -6.58
C GLY A 83 -7.68 22.36 -6.20
N ALA A 84 -7.28 21.17 -5.77
CA ALA A 84 -8.19 20.07 -5.42
C ALA A 84 -7.70 19.29 -4.20
N ASP A 85 -8.65 18.63 -3.52
CA ASP A 85 -8.34 17.70 -2.44
C ASP A 85 -7.69 16.42 -2.95
N VAL A 86 -6.90 15.79 -2.09
CA VAL A 86 -6.26 14.50 -2.36
C VAL A 86 -7.30 13.39 -2.21
N LYS A 87 -7.54 12.63 -3.29
CA LYS A 87 -8.38 11.42 -3.25
C LYS A 87 -7.59 10.18 -3.60
N LEU A 88 -7.70 9.13 -2.79
CA LEU A 88 -7.15 7.81 -3.09
C LEU A 88 -8.22 6.94 -3.77
N VAL A 89 -7.89 6.35 -4.92
CA VAL A 89 -8.80 5.43 -5.63
C VAL A 89 -9.17 4.25 -4.73
N GLY A 90 -10.46 3.91 -4.69
CA GLY A 90 -11.02 2.87 -3.80
C GLY A 90 -11.42 3.37 -2.41
N THR A 91 -10.87 4.51 -1.95
CA THR A 91 -11.14 5.04 -0.60
C THR A 91 -11.90 6.36 -0.62
N GLY A 92 -11.61 7.24 -1.59
CA GLY A 92 -12.15 8.60 -1.63
C GLY A 92 -11.19 9.63 -1.05
N ALA A 93 -11.73 10.71 -0.45
CA ALA A 93 -10.92 11.77 0.13
C ALA A 93 -10.11 11.25 1.32
N VAL A 94 -8.84 11.67 1.42
CA VAL A 94 -7.93 11.23 2.48
C VAL A 94 -7.12 12.39 3.04
N THR A 95 -6.88 12.35 4.34
CA THR A 95 -5.94 13.25 5.02
C THR A 95 -4.49 12.81 4.81
N ARG A 96 -3.54 13.68 5.17
CA ARG A 96 -2.10 13.35 5.15
C ARG A 96 -1.79 12.12 6.00
N ALA A 97 -2.37 12.06 7.20
CA ALA A 97 -2.12 10.98 8.16
C ALA A 97 -2.69 9.65 7.65
N GLU A 98 -3.92 9.65 7.15
CA GLU A 98 -4.55 8.43 6.60
C GLU A 98 -3.79 7.91 5.38
N LEU A 99 -3.39 8.80 4.45
CA LEU A 99 -2.60 8.37 3.31
C LEU A 99 -1.25 7.82 3.75
N TRP A 100 -0.54 8.51 4.65
CA TRP A 100 0.74 8.03 5.17
C TRP A 100 0.61 6.64 5.80
N MET A 101 -0.39 6.44 6.65
CA MET A 101 -0.62 5.16 7.34
C MET A 101 -0.91 4.01 6.36
N ARG A 102 -1.71 4.27 5.32
CA ARG A 102 -1.98 3.25 4.27
C ARG A 102 -0.73 2.87 3.49
N LEU A 103 0.11 3.84 3.14
CA LEU A 103 1.35 3.57 2.44
C LEU A 103 2.38 2.89 3.35
N ALA A 104 2.41 3.23 4.64
CA ALA A 104 3.26 2.61 5.63
C ALA A 104 2.90 1.14 5.83
N ASP A 105 1.61 0.81 5.94
CA ASP A 105 1.18 -0.58 6.08
C ASP A 105 1.56 -1.43 4.85
N GLU A 106 1.37 -0.92 3.62
CA GLU A 106 1.82 -1.62 2.41
C GLU A 106 3.35 -1.74 2.33
N GLN A 107 4.09 -0.71 2.77
CA GLN A 107 5.55 -0.75 2.83
C GLN A 107 6.02 -1.83 3.82
N ASP A 108 5.40 -1.87 4.99
CA ASP A 108 5.74 -2.82 6.06
C ASP A 108 5.31 -4.24 5.71
N ARG A 109 4.21 -4.43 4.97
CA ARG A 109 3.86 -5.72 4.36
C ARG A 109 5.01 -6.27 3.52
N GLN A 110 5.58 -5.44 2.65
CA GLN A 110 6.71 -5.87 1.80
C GLN A 110 7.97 -6.15 2.63
N ARG A 111 8.23 -5.36 3.68
CA ARG A 111 9.36 -5.60 4.58
C ARG A 111 9.23 -6.92 5.32
N VAL A 112 8.03 -7.25 5.83
CA VAL A 112 7.74 -8.53 6.46
C VAL A 112 7.93 -9.68 5.47
N ALA A 113 7.39 -9.55 4.25
CA ALA A 113 7.58 -10.55 3.20
C ALA A 113 9.06 -10.83 2.92
N ASN A 114 9.85 -9.77 2.70
CA ASN A 114 11.29 -9.89 2.45
C ASN A 114 12.04 -10.50 3.63
N ALA A 115 11.62 -10.23 4.88
CA ALA A 115 12.25 -10.80 6.06
C ALA A 115 11.93 -12.30 6.23
N ILE A 116 10.71 -12.71 5.90
CA ILE A 116 10.29 -14.12 5.90
C ILE A 116 11.02 -14.91 4.81
N GLU A 117 11.23 -14.31 3.63
CA GLU A 117 12.03 -14.91 2.55
C GLU A 117 13.48 -15.13 3.00
N ARG A 118 14.12 -14.11 3.59
CA ARG A 118 15.46 -14.24 4.20
C ARG A 118 15.52 -15.30 5.30
N ALA A 119 14.48 -15.40 6.13
CA ALA A 119 14.40 -16.45 7.13
C ALA A 119 14.41 -17.86 6.48
N GLY A 120 13.80 -18.01 5.30
CA GLY A 120 13.83 -19.23 4.50
C GLY A 120 15.22 -19.60 4.01
N GLU A 121 16.01 -18.62 3.58
CA GLU A 121 17.41 -18.82 3.16
C GLU A 121 18.28 -19.40 4.28
N HIS A 122 17.89 -19.20 5.54
CA HIS A 122 18.59 -19.70 6.73
C HIS A 122 17.85 -20.85 7.45
N GLY A 123 16.81 -21.43 6.84
CA GLY A 123 16.06 -22.56 7.41
C GLY A 123 15.23 -22.23 8.67
N ASN A 124 14.89 -20.96 8.90
CA ASN A 124 14.17 -20.48 10.08
C ASN A 124 12.77 -19.93 9.76
N GLN A 125 12.29 -20.09 8.52
CA GLN A 125 11.03 -19.52 8.04
C GLN A 125 9.83 -19.94 8.88
N ASP A 126 9.65 -21.23 9.11
CA ASP A 126 8.49 -21.76 9.84
C ASP A 126 8.42 -21.24 11.28
N ASN A 127 9.56 -21.11 11.96
CA ASN A 127 9.62 -20.57 13.31
C ASN A 127 9.25 -19.07 13.34
N VAL A 128 9.73 -18.30 12.37
CA VAL A 128 9.36 -16.87 12.24
C VAL A 128 7.87 -16.74 11.97
N ILE A 129 7.30 -17.52 11.04
CA ILE A 129 5.87 -17.50 10.71
C ILE A 129 5.02 -17.92 11.90
N ASN A 130 5.39 -19.00 12.60
CA ASN A 130 4.65 -19.46 13.78
C ASN A 130 4.61 -18.42 14.90
N ARG A 131 5.71 -17.68 15.10
CA ARG A 131 5.73 -16.59 16.08
C ARG A 131 4.99 -15.35 15.59
N LEU A 132 5.10 -15.02 14.31
CA LEU A 132 4.35 -13.94 13.69
C LEU A 132 2.83 -14.17 13.84
N TRP A 133 2.37 -15.40 13.61
CA TRP A 133 0.96 -15.76 13.82
C TRP A 133 0.51 -15.46 15.25
N ARG A 134 1.28 -15.83 16.28
CA ARG A 134 0.93 -15.53 17.67
C ARG A 134 0.82 -14.03 17.94
N VAL A 135 1.68 -13.23 17.33
CA VAL A 135 1.61 -11.76 17.44
C VAL A 135 0.34 -11.24 16.78
N ILE A 136 0.05 -11.67 15.55
CA ILE A 136 -1.15 -11.25 14.83
C ILE A 136 -2.42 -11.66 15.61
N ALA A 137 -2.50 -12.91 16.07
CA ALA A 137 -3.62 -13.41 16.86
C ALA A 137 -3.80 -12.63 18.17
N SER A 138 -2.73 -12.11 18.78
CA SER A 138 -2.85 -11.25 19.96
C SER A 138 -3.39 -9.84 19.68
N LEU A 139 -3.28 -9.37 18.44
CA LEU A 139 -3.76 -8.04 18.03
C LEU A 139 -5.28 -8.06 17.73
N ARG A 140 -5.79 -9.19 17.22
CA ARG A 140 -7.22 -9.41 16.93
C ARG A 140 -7.63 -10.80 17.46
N PRO A 141 -7.84 -10.96 18.79
CA PRO A 141 -8.03 -12.26 19.43
C PRO A 141 -9.27 -13.04 18.97
N ASP A 142 -10.28 -12.34 18.45
CA ASP A 142 -11.52 -12.95 17.94
C ASP A 142 -11.49 -13.22 16.43
N ARG A 143 -10.32 -13.12 15.80
CA ARG A 143 -10.13 -13.24 14.35
C ARG A 143 -9.07 -14.28 14.03
N ASP A 144 -9.32 -15.11 13.02
CA ASP A 144 -8.31 -16.05 12.51
C ASP A 144 -7.46 -15.39 11.44
N ASP A 145 -6.56 -14.52 11.88
CA ASP A 145 -5.64 -13.80 11.02
C ASP A 145 -4.28 -14.47 10.96
N ARG A 146 -3.77 -14.70 9.75
CA ARG A 146 -2.45 -15.31 9.55
C ARG A 146 -1.69 -14.68 8.40
N TRP A 147 -0.39 -14.88 8.41
CA TRP A 147 0.44 -14.57 7.26
C TRP A 147 0.26 -15.62 6.16
N ASP A 148 -0.17 -15.19 4.98
CA ASP A 148 -0.24 -16.01 3.77
C ASP A 148 1.07 -15.87 2.98
N LEU A 149 1.78 -16.99 2.82
CA LEU A 149 3.05 -17.06 2.09
C LEU A 149 2.90 -16.81 0.58
N GLN A 150 1.81 -17.28 -0.02
CA GLN A 150 1.58 -17.15 -1.46
C GLN A 150 1.21 -15.70 -1.81
N ARG A 151 0.28 -15.11 -1.04
CA ARG A 151 -0.17 -13.72 -1.21
C ARG A 151 0.80 -12.70 -0.60
N LYS A 152 1.75 -13.16 0.22
CA LYS A 152 2.74 -12.34 0.95
C LYS A 152 2.07 -11.22 1.75
N ARG A 153 1.03 -11.57 2.51
CA ARG A 153 0.25 -10.60 3.31
C ARG A 153 -0.52 -11.27 4.43
N ILE A 154 -1.01 -10.47 5.37
CA ILE A 154 -1.94 -10.94 6.40
C ILE A 154 -3.33 -11.11 5.78
N VAL A 155 -3.93 -12.28 6.01
CA VAL A 155 -5.28 -12.65 5.58
C VAL A 155 -6.10 -13.10 6.78
N GLU A 156 -7.39 -12.79 6.77
CA GLU A 156 -8.39 -13.30 7.69
C GLU A 156 -9.07 -14.51 7.04
N PHE A 157 -9.09 -15.64 7.75
CA PHE A 157 -9.85 -16.82 7.33
C PHE A 157 -11.30 -16.68 7.78
N ARG A 158 -12.24 -16.67 6.82
CA ARG A 158 -13.68 -16.56 7.10
C ARG A 158 -14.44 -17.73 6.50
N GLU A 159 -15.38 -18.26 7.26
CA GLU A 159 -16.32 -19.27 6.80
C GLU A 159 -17.42 -18.64 5.94
N ILE A 160 -17.81 -19.31 4.86
CA ILE A 160 -18.87 -18.87 3.95
C ILE A 160 -20.23 -19.28 4.55
N GLY A 161 -21.17 -18.33 4.63
CA GLY A 161 -22.57 -18.59 5.02
C GLY A 161 -22.83 -18.66 6.52
N GLU A 162 -21.79 -18.52 7.36
CA GLU A 162 -21.89 -18.61 8.81
C GLU A 162 -21.96 -17.24 9.51
N PRO A 163 -22.58 -17.14 10.71
CA PRO A 163 -22.63 -15.91 11.49
C PRO A 163 -21.22 -15.38 11.82
N GLY A 164 -20.90 -14.17 11.34
CA GLY A 164 -19.56 -13.57 11.50
C GLY A 164 -18.57 -13.91 10.39
N GLY A 165 -18.98 -14.75 9.43
CA GLY A 165 -18.25 -15.10 8.23
C GLY A 165 -18.48 -14.14 7.05
N ILE A 166 -18.40 -14.67 5.84
CA ILE A 166 -18.65 -13.96 4.57
C ILE A 166 -19.88 -14.55 3.89
N THR A 167 -20.67 -13.73 3.19
CA THR A 167 -21.82 -14.26 2.44
C THR A 167 -21.36 -15.04 1.21
N VAL A 168 -22.20 -15.96 0.70
CA VAL A 168 -21.91 -16.70 -0.56
C VAL A 168 -21.70 -15.73 -1.74
N GLU A 169 -22.49 -14.65 -1.78
CA GLU A 169 -22.40 -13.61 -2.82
C GLU A 169 -21.06 -12.86 -2.78
N GLU A 170 -20.58 -12.52 -1.57
CA GLU A 170 -19.28 -11.89 -1.40
C GLU A 170 -18.14 -12.89 -1.67
N ALA A 171 -18.31 -14.17 -1.29
CA ALA A 171 -17.31 -15.21 -1.51
C ALA A 171 -17.10 -15.54 -3.01
N ALA A 172 -18.12 -15.33 -3.86
CA ALA A 172 -18.02 -15.51 -5.31
C ALA A 172 -16.98 -14.58 -5.98
N TRP A 173 -16.53 -13.52 -5.29
CA TRP A 173 -15.42 -12.68 -5.75
C TRP A 173 -14.04 -13.28 -5.47
N HIS A 174 -13.98 -14.34 -4.67
CA HIS A 174 -12.75 -14.93 -4.12
C HIS A 174 -12.57 -16.40 -4.48
N THR A 175 -13.63 -17.11 -4.83
CA THR A 175 -13.63 -18.51 -5.28
C THR A 175 -14.69 -18.72 -6.35
N ASP A 176 -14.43 -19.63 -7.30
CA ASP A 176 -15.28 -19.81 -8.49
C ASP A 176 -16.62 -20.49 -8.17
N GLU A 177 -16.66 -21.37 -7.16
CA GLU A 177 -17.87 -22.11 -6.72
C GLU A 177 -17.97 -22.09 -5.18
N PRO A 178 -18.40 -20.97 -4.55
CA PRO A 178 -18.44 -20.86 -3.10
C PRO A 178 -19.53 -21.73 -2.47
N GLU A 179 -19.15 -22.64 -1.57
CA GLU A 179 -20.09 -23.45 -0.79
C GLU A 179 -20.15 -23.02 0.68
N SER A 180 -21.34 -23.11 1.29
CA SER A 180 -21.51 -22.82 2.71
C SER A 180 -20.68 -23.79 3.57
N GLY A 181 -19.95 -23.26 4.54
CA GLY A 181 -19.03 -24.02 5.39
C GLY A 181 -17.60 -24.13 4.84
N GLU A 182 -17.33 -23.66 3.63
CA GLU A 182 -15.95 -23.49 3.16
C GLU A 182 -15.28 -22.28 3.83
N VAL A 183 -13.94 -22.30 3.88
CA VAL A 183 -13.14 -21.20 4.42
C VAL A 183 -12.39 -20.50 3.30
N VAL A 184 -12.55 -19.18 3.22
CA VAL A 184 -11.81 -18.32 2.29
C VAL A 184 -10.82 -17.42 3.02
N ALA A 185 -9.67 -17.19 2.39
CA ALA A 185 -8.64 -16.29 2.89
C ALA A 185 -8.80 -14.90 2.27
N LEU A 186 -9.20 -13.92 3.09
CA LEU A 186 -9.46 -12.56 2.66
C LEU A 186 -8.34 -11.63 3.13
N PRO A 187 -7.78 -10.76 2.27
CA PRO A 187 -6.85 -9.73 2.70
C PRO A 187 -7.40 -8.89 3.86
N VAL A 188 -6.63 -8.73 4.93
CA VAL A 188 -6.97 -7.73 5.95
C VAL A 188 -6.66 -6.34 5.41
N GLU A 189 -7.63 -5.43 5.50
CA GLU A 189 -7.51 -4.03 5.06
C GLU A 189 -7.76 -3.06 6.22
N GLY A 190 -7.04 -1.94 6.25
CA GLY A 190 -7.36 -0.79 7.11
C GLY A 190 -6.96 -0.90 8.60
N GLU A 191 -6.43 -2.03 9.05
CA GLU A 191 -6.10 -2.25 10.47
C GLU A 191 -4.59 -2.10 10.81
N TYR A 192 -3.78 -1.68 9.84
CA TYR A 192 -2.34 -1.41 10.00
C TYR A 192 -1.54 -2.56 10.62
N LEU A 193 -2.04 -3.80 10.48
CA LEU A 193 -1.47 -4.99 11.10
C LEU A 193 -0.06 -5.27 10.59
N HIS A 194 0.26 -4.92 9.34
CA HIS A 194 1.59 -5.13 8.80
C HIS A 194 2.61 -4.21 9.45
N THR A 195 2.23 -2.98 9.78
CA THR A 195 3.10 -2.06 10.53
C THR A 195 3.41 -2.60 11.93
N LEU A 196 2.41 -3.15 12.63
CA LEU A 196 2.63 -3.76 13.94
C LEU A 196 3.48 -5.04 13.85
N ALA A 197 3.19 -5.89 12.86
CA ALA A 197 3.97 -7.09 12.56
C ALA A 197 5.42 -6.76 12.23
N TRP A 198 5.65 -5.74 11.41
CA TRP A 198 7.00 -5.29 11.05
C TRP A 198 7.76 -4.76 12.27
N ARG A 199 7.11 -3.95 13.12
CA ARG A 199 7.72 -3.45 14.35
C ARG A 199 8.21 -4.61 15.21
N TRP A 200 7.34 -5.58 15.50
CA TRP A 200 7.72 -6.77 16.24
C TRP A 200 8.88 -7.51 15.57
N LEU A 201 8.80 -7.76 14.26
CA LEU A 201 9.83 -8.51 13.53
C LEU A 201 11.17 -7.79 13.61
N SER A 202 11.19 -6.47 13.45
CA SER A 202 12.40 -5.66 13.51
C SER A 202 13.06 -5.66 14.90
N GLU A 203 12.26 -5.75 15.96
CA GLU A 203 12.73 -5.80 17.35
C GLU A 203 13.20 -7.23 17.73
N ALA A 204 12.44 -8.26 17.34
CA ALA A 204 12.71 -9.65 17.68
C ALA A 204 13.78 -10.30 16.78
N TYR A 205 13.91 -9.84 15.54
CA TYR A 205 14.84 -10.36 14.53
C TYR A 205 15.58 -9.23 13.78
N PRO A 206 16.41 -8.42 14.46
CA PRO A 206 17.13 -7.31 13.81
C PRO A 206 17.95 -7.74 12.60
N GLY A 207 18.61 -8.91 12.66
CA GLY A 207 19.41 -9.45 11.55
C GLY A 207 18.60 -9.81 10.30
N LEU A 208 17.29 -10.04 10.43
CA LEU A 208 16.39 -10.19 9.29
C LEU A 208 15.86 -8.85 8.80
N ALA A 209 15.84 -7.80 9.63
CA ALA A 209 15.30 -6.49 9.29
C ALA A 209 16.34 -5.52 8.71
N GLU A 210 17.59 -5.62 9.15
CA GLU A 210 18.69 -4.73 8.76
C GLU A 210 19.42 -5.22 7.52
N VAL A 211 19.07 -4.72 6.33
CA VAL A 211 19.89 -4.93 5.11
C VAL A 211 20.21 -3.63 4.35
N ASN A 212 19.56 -2.50 4.65
CA ASN A 212 19.80 -1.25 3.91
C ASN A 212 20.67 -0.22 4.64
N ARG A 213 21.65 -0.67 5.44
CA ARG A 213 22.76 0.19 5.91
C ARG A 213 24.05 -0.16 5.16
N ARG A 214 24.05 -0.03 3.84
CA ARG A 214 25.27 0.12 3.04
C ARG A 214 25.03 1.22 2.01
#